data_AF-A0A7W5ADJ5-F1
#
_entry.id   AF-A0A7W5ADJ5-F1
#
_cell.length_a   1.000
_cell.length_b   1.000
_cell.length_c   1.000
_cell.angle_alpha   90.00
_cell.angle_beta   90.00
_cell.angle_gamma   90.00
#
_symmetry.space_group_name_H-M   'P 1'
#
loop_
_entity.id
_entity.type
_entity.pdbx_description
1 polymer ?
#
loop_
_entity_poly.entity_id
_entity_poly.type
_entity_poly.pdbx_seq_one_letter_code
_entity_poly.pdbx_strand_id
1 'polypeptide(L)'
;MLGDPGSDVLEQVSECLTEGGDAVLNWPFLNGDMATLAALTLAAVPDGFDPLAAGLLRSDPEEDRAFRFHALMKAAFPDGPLPDGAAFADLTDRQRTAVRTLADAEAWQEGHYVKALMSGLGLPYEDDALRAWIG
;
A
#
# COMPACT_ATOMS: atom_id res chain seq x y z
N MET A 1 -10.72 23.39 -9.26
CA MET A 1 -9.45 22.64 -9.30
C MET A 1 -8.81 22.85 -7.94
N LEU A 2 -8.82 21.82 -7.09
CA LEU A 2 -7.87 21.78 -5.98
C LEU A 2 -6.48 21.67 -6.63
N GLY A 3 -5.54 22.52 -6.24
CA GLY A 3 -4.17 22.47 -6.76
C GLY A 3 -3.51 21.15 -6.40
N ASP A 4 -2.44 20.80 -7.12
CA ASP A 4 -1.62 19.65 -6.76
C ASP A 4 -1.07 19.87 -5.34
N PRO A 5 -1.26 18.91 -4.41
CA PRO A 5 -0.63 19.01 -3.11
C PRO A 5 0.89 18.99 -3.32
N GLY A 6 1.59 20.01 -2.80
CA GLY A 6 3.05 20.03 -2.83
C GLY A 6 3.65 18.81 -2.11
N SER A 7 4.88 18.45 -2.46
CA SER A 7 5.62 17.32 -1.86
C SER A 7 5.58 17.32 -0.33
N ASP A 8 5.70 18.50 0.28
CA ASP A 8 5.74 18.67 1.73
C ASP A 8 4.41 18.24 2.39
N VAL A 9 3.29 18.42 1.70
CA VAL A 9 1.97 17.98 2.19
C VAL A 9 1.87 16.45 2.11
N LEU A 10 2.37 15.85 1.03
CA LEU A 10 2.38 14.39 0.88
C LEU A 10 3.31 13.72 1.90
N GLU A 11 4.42 14.36 2.24
CA GLU A 11 5.33 13.91 3.29
C GLU A 11 4.66 13.97 4.67
N GLN A 12 4.01 15.07 5.02
CA GLN A 12 3.27 15.20 6.30
C GLN A 12 2.12 14.18 6.41
N VAL A 13 1.39 13.94 5.32
CA VAL A 13 0.37 12.87 5.31
C VAL A 13 1.02 11.50 5.46
N SER A 14 2.21 11.27 4.88
CA SER A 14 2.96 10.03 5.06
C SER A 14 3.47 9.84 6.49
N GLU A 15 3.92 10.89 7.15
CA GLU A 15 4.33 10.87 8.57
C GLU A 15 3.18 10.41 9.47
N CYS A 16 1.94 10.80 9.17
CA CYS A 16 0.75 10.37 9.90
C CYS A 16 0.53 8.84 9.86
N LEU A 17 1.13 8.13 8.90
CA LEU A 17 1.06 6.66 8.84
C LEU A 17 1.94 5.98 9.90
N THR A 18 2.92 6.69 10.44
CA THR A 18 3.90 6.15 11.40
C THR A 18 3.70 6.78 12.78
N GLU A 19 3.42 8.08 12.82
CA GLU A 19 3.33 8.86 14.07
C GLU A 19 1.87 9.07 14.54
N GLY A 20 0.89 8.74 13.71
CA GLY A 20 -0.54 8.89 14.00
C GLY A 20 -1.17 7.78 14.86
N GLY A 21 -0.38 7.10 15.70
CA GLY A 21 -0.84 5.94 16.48
C GLY A 21 -1.86 6.28 17.57
N ASP A 22 -1.89 7.53 18.05
CA ASP A 22 -2.89 8.01 19.00
C ASP A 22 -4.13 8.55 18.27
N ALA A 23 -5.31 8.12 18.74
CA ALA A 23 -6.57 8.57 18.17
C ALA A 23 -6.75 10.09 18.33
N VAL A 24 -7.06 10.78 17.23
CA VAL A 24 -7.35 12.22 17.28
C VAL A 24 -8.70 12.45 17.95
N LEU A 25 -8.66 12.95 19.19
CA LEU A 25 -9.85 13.25 19.98
C LEU A 25 -10.79 14.21 19.21
N ASN A 26 -12.06 13.84 19.14
CA ASN A 26 -13.15 14.55 18.44
C ASN A 26 -13.16 14.42 16.90
N TRP A 27 -12.33 13.56 16.31
CA TRP A 27 -12.45 13.23 14.90
C TRP A 27 -13.54 12.18 14.67
N PRO A 28 -14.62 12.47 13.91
CA PRO A 28 -15.79 11.60 13.84
C PRO A 28 -15.65 10.42 12.86
N PHE A 29 -14.55 10.33 12.11
CA PHE A 29 -14.32 9.29 11.11
C PHE A 29 -13.33 8.26 11.63
N LEU A 30 -13.53 6.98 11.28
CA LEU A 30 -12.58 5.89 11.56
C LEU A 30 -12.12 5.82 13.03
N ASN A 31 -12.97 6.22 13.99
CA ASN A 31 -12.63 6.27 15.42
C ASN A 31 -11.39 7.11 15.77
N GLY A 32 -11.04 8.10 14.93
CA GLY A 32 -9.85 8.93 15.11
C GLY A 32 -8.56 8.29 14.59
N ASP A 33 -8.64 7.19 13.83
CA ASP A 33 -7.52 6.54 13.16
C ASP A 33 -6.98 7.40 12.01
N MET A 34 -5.92 8.13 12.31
CA MET A 34 -5.22 9.00 11.37
C MET A 34 -4.39 8.23 10.37
N ALA A 35 -3.83 7.08 10.75
CA ALA A 35 -3.02 6.26 9.87
C ALA A 35 -3.86 5.71 8.70
N THR A 36 -5.06 5.19 8.98
CA THR A 36 -5.96 4.72 7.93
C THR A 36 -6.42 5.86 7.02
N LEU A 37 -6.74 7.04 7.58
CA LEU A 37 -7.13 8.18 6.77
C LEU A 37 -6.00 8.68 5.86
N ALA A 38 -4.78 8.75 6.39
CA ALA A 38 -3.59 9.11 5.64
C ALA A 38 -3.33 8.13 4.48
N ALA A 39 -3.45 6.81 4.75
CA ALA A 39 -3.26 5.78 3.74
C ALA A 39 -4.27 5.91 2.60
N LEU A 40 -5.55 6.11 2.94
CA LEU A 40 -6.62 6.32 1.95
C LEU A 40 -6.44 7.62 1.15
N THR A 41 -5.95 8.68 1.80
CA THR A 41 -5.67 9.97 1.15
C THR A 41 -4.55 9.82 0.13
N LEU A 42 -3.43 9.20 0.51
CA LEU A 42 -2.30 8.94 -0.38
C LEU A 42 -2.68 8.03 -1.55
N ALA A 43 -3.52 7.01 -1.32
CA ALA A 43 -3.98 6.14 -2.40
C ALA A 43 -4.85 6.86 -3.45
N ALA A 44 -5.45 8.00 -3.10
CA ALA A 44 -6.37 8.74 -3.96
C ALA A 44 -5.69 9.85 -4.78
N VAL A 45 -4.45 10.22 -4.44
CA VAL A 45 -3.70 11.31 -5.11
C VAL A 45 -2.64 10.72 -6.06
N PRO A 46 -2.40 11.33 -7.24
CA PRO A 46 -1.48 10.78 -8.25
C PRO A 46 -0.09 10.43 -7.72
N ASP A 47 0.45 11.31 -6.88
CA ASP A 47 1.82 11.27 -6.34
C ASP A 47 1.94 10.57 -4.97
N GLY A 48 0.85 9.98 -4.46
CA GLY A 48 0.86 9.32 -3.15
C GLY A 48 1.50 7.91 -3.15
N PHE A 49 1.84 7.38 -4.32
CA PHE A 49 2.42 6.04 -4.45
C PHE A 49 3.81 5.91 -3.83
N ASP A 50 4.74 6.81 -4.15
CA ASP A 50 6.11 6.72 -3.65
C ASP A 50 6.16 6.85 -2.10
N PRO A 51 5.42 7.77 -1.47
CA PRO A 51 5.32 7.80 0.00
C PRO A 51 4.76 6.52 0.61
N LEU A 52 3.76 5.88 -0.02
CA LEU A 52 3.20 4.61 0.44
C LEU A 52 4.24 3.49 0.38
N ALA A 53 4.96 3.37 -0.74
CA ALA A 53 5.99 2.34 -0.92
C ALA A 53 7.17 2.55 0.05
N ALA A 54 7.67 3.78 0.17
CA ALA A 54 8.76 4.12 1.08
C ALA A 54 8.35 3.99 2.56
N GLY A 55 7.10 4.31 2.90
CA GLY A 55 6.56 4.09 4.24
C GLY A 55 6.51 2.61 4.60
N LEU A 56 6.06 1.78 3.67
CA LEU A 56 5.90 0.35 3.90
C LEU A 56 7.23 -0.36 4.21
N LEU A 57 8.30 -0.02 3.47
CA LEU A 57 9.65 -0.53 3.72
C LEU A 57 10.27 -0.05 5.03
N ARG A 58 9.77 1.05 5.60
CA ARG A 58 10.29 1.64 6.84
C ARG A 58 9.51 1.21 8.08
N SER A 59 8.30 0.67 7.93
CA SER A 59 7.50 0.27 9.09
C SER A 59 7.98 -1.00 9.74
N ASP A 60 7.83 -1.04 11.05
CA ASP A 60 8.12 -2.21 11.87
C ASP A 60 7.19 -3.37 11.47
N PRO A 61 7.72 -4.59 11.24
CA PRO A 61 6.90 -5.79 11.03
C PRO A 61 5.91 -6.12 12.15
N GLU A 62 6.11 -5.58 13.36
CA GLU A 62 5.19 -5.74 14.49
C GLU A 62 3.99 -4.75 14.46
N GLU A 63 4.03 -3.73 13.59
CA GLU A 63 2.90 -2.81 13.37
C GLU A 63 1.85 -3.40 12.42
N ASP A 64 0.57 -3.03 12.59
CA ASP A 64 -0.46 -3.36 11.60
C ASP A 64 -0.24 -2.52 10.33
N ARG A 65 0.28 -3.16 9.28
CA ARG A 65 0.60 -2.52 8.00
C ARG A 65 -0.47 -2.79 6.94
N ALA A 66 -1.52 -3.56 7.26
CA ALA A 66 -2.51 -4.05 6.32
C ALA A 66 -3.19 -2.92 5.51
N PHE A 67 -3.46 -1.78 6.13
CA PHE A 67 -4.05 -0.63 5.45
C PHE A 67 -3.09 0.06 4.49
N ARG A 68 -1.80 0.17 4.85
CA ARG A 68 -0.78 0.72 3.94
C ARG A 68 -0.55 -0.22 2.76
N PHE A 69 -0.57 -1.53 2.99
CA PHE A 69 -0.57 -2.54 1.94
C PHE A 69 -1.74 -2.35 0.97
N HIS A 70 -2.96 -2.28 1.48
CA HIS A 70 -4.13 -2.02 0.63
C HIS A 70 -3.99 -0.71 -0.14
N ALA A 71 -3.63 0.39 0.52
CA ALA A 71 -3.46 1.69 -0.11
C ALA A 71 -2.45 1.66 -1.27
N LEU A 72 -1.28 1.04 -1.06
CA LEU A 72 -0.26 0.86 -2.09
C LEU A 72 -0.80 0.08 -3.28
N MET A 73 -1.50 -1.03 -3.03
CA MET A 73 -2.04 -1.88 -4.09
C MET A 73 -3.16 -1.19 -4.86
N LYS A 74 -4.04 -0.45 -4.18
CA LYS A 74 -5.07 0.36 -4.86
C LYS A 74 -4.44 1.45 -5.75
N ALA A 75 -3.35 2.06 -5.30
CA ALA A 75 -2.61 3.05 -6.08
C ALA A 75 -1.82 2.44 -7.27
N ALA A 76 -1.47 1.15 -7.19
CA ALA A 76 -0.73 0.43 -8.23
C ALA A 76 -1.64 -0.26 -9.26
N PHE A 77 -2.84 -0.67 -8.85
CA PHE A 77 -3.82 -1.41 -9.66
C PHE A 77 -5.15 -0.65 -9.74
N PRO A 78 -5.17 0.57 -10.31
CA PRO A 78 -6.38 1.40 -10.36
C PRO A 78 -7.49 0.77 -11.22
N ASP A 79 -7.10 -0.01 -12.24
CA ASP A 79 -8.02 -0.69 -13.16
C ASP A 79 -8.49 -2.06 -12.65
N GLY A 80 -8.05 -2.45 -11.46
CA GLY A 80 -8.42 -3.71 -10.83
C GLY A 80 -7.46 -4.87 -11.14
N PRO A 81 -7.95 -6.13 -11.14
CA PRO A 81 -7.12 -7.31 -11.20
C PRO A 81 -6.40 -7.47 -12.54
N LEU A 82 -5.28 -8.20 -12.48
CA LEU A 82 -4.56 -8.61 -13.67
C LEU A 82 -5.35 -9.66 -14.46
N PRO A 83 -5.16 -9.73 -15.79
CA PRO A 83 -5.65 -10.85 -16.59
C PRO A 83 -5.07 -12.17 -16.09
N ASP A 84 -5.84 -13.25 -16.23
CA ASP A 84 -5.39 -14.59 -15.88
C ASP A 84 -4.08 -14.95 -16.60
N GLY A 85 -3.08 -15.39 -15.83
CA GLY A 85 -1.79 -15.81 -16.36
C GLY A 85 -0.82 -14.68 -16.72
N ALA A 86 -1.10 -13.44 -16.32
CA ALA A 86 -0.15 -12.33 -16.48
C ALA A 86 1.22 -12.68 -15.87
N ALA A 87 2.29 -12.43 -16.63
CA ALA A 87 3.64 -12.57 -16.12
C ALA A 87 4.10 -11.27 -15.45
N PHE A 88 5.09 -11.37 -14.55
CA PHE A 88 5.67 -10.18 -13.90
C PHE A 88 6.23 -9.17 -14.91
N ALA A 89 6.74 -9.65 -16.05
CA ALA A 89 7.25 -8.81 -17.13
C ALA A 89 6.15 -7.99 -17.87
N ASP A 90 4.89 -8.42 -17.79
CA ASP A 90 3.75 -7.75 -18.42
C ASP A 90 3.24 -6.55 -17.60
N LEU A 91 3.70 -6.43 -16.35
CA LEU A 91 3.33 -5.35 -15.44
C LEU A 91 3.96 -4.02 -15.84
N THR A 92 3.20 -2.94 -15.60
CA THR A 92 3.74 -1.58 -15.62
C THR A 92 4.85 -1.41 -14.57
N ASP A 93 5.71 -0.41 -14.73
CA ASP A 93 6.78 -0.14 -13.76
C ASP A 93 6.23 0.11 -12.35
N ARG A 94 5.11 0.83 -12.23
CA ARG A 94 4.43 1.11 -10.95
C ARG A 94 3.94 -0.18 -10.28
N GLN A 95 3.31 -1.08 -11.04
CA GLN A 95 2.87 -2.38 -10.53
C GLN A 95 4.04 -3.26 -10.11
N ARG A 96 5.13 -3.30 -10.90
CA ARG A 96 6.35 -4.06 -10.55
C ARG A 96 6.99 -3.54 -9.27
N THR A 97 7.07 -2.22 -9.12
CA THR A 97 7.58 -1.60 -7.89
C THR A 97 6.71 -2.00 -6.70
N ALA A 98 5.38 -1.88 -6.80
CA ALA A 98 4.49 -2.28 -5.71
C ALA A 98 4.69 -3.74 -5.30
N VAL A 99 4.69 -4.65 -6.26
CA VAL A 99 4.89 -6.10 -6.02
C VAL A 99 6.24 -6.39 -5.35
N ARG A 100 7.32 -5.73 -5.79
CA ARG A 100 8.64 -5.87 -5.16
C ARG A 100 8.64 -5.31 -3.74
N THR A 101 8.05 -4.14 -3.53
CA THR A 101 7.90 -3.55 -2.21
C THR A 101 7.12 -4.48 -1.26
N LEU A 102 6.07 -5.15 -1.73
CA LEU A 102 5.36 -6.16 -0.93
C LEU A 102 6.29 -7.31 -0.53
N ALA A 103 7.08 -7.79 -1.48
CA ALA A 103 7.99 -8.90 -1.24
C ALA A 103 9.09 -8.54 -0.25
N ASP A 104 9.67 -7.34 -0.40
CA ASP A 104 10.71 -6.82 0.48
C ASP A 104 10.18 -6.49 1.88
N ALA A 105 8.91 -6.09 2.00
CA ALA A 105 8.23 -5.83 3.27
C ALA A 105 7.62 -7.08 3.94
N GLU A 106 7.80 -8.25 3.33
CA GLU A 106 7.28 -9.53 3.82
C GLU A 106 5.76 -9.56 4.03
N ALA A 107 5.00 -9.01 3.08
CA ALA A 107 3.55 -8.81 3.16
C ALA A 107 2.72 -10.07 3.50
N TRP A 108 3.23 -11.27 3.21
CA TRP A 108 2.57 -12.54 3.52
C TRP A 108 2.43 -12.80 5.02
N GLN A 109 3.24 -12.14 5.86
CA GLN A 109 3.17 -12.29 7.31
C GLN A 109 1.96 -11.56 7.94
N GLU A 110 1.34 -10.63 7.22
CA GLU A 110 0.20 -9.81 7.66
C GLU A 110 -1.14 -10.56 7.70
N GLY A 111 -1.10 -11.87 7.41
CA GLY A 111 -2.23 -12.76 7.57
C GLY A 111 -3.24 -12.75 6.42
N HIS A 112 -4.44 -13.27 6.70
CA HIS A 112 -5.43 -13.63 5.70
C HIS A 112 -5.94 -12.46 4.85
N TYR A 113 -5.98 -11.25 5.41
CA TYR A 113 -6.48 -10.08 4.70
C TYR A 113 -5.59 -9.72 3.50
N VAL A 114 -4.27 -9.63 3.72
CA VAL A 114 -3.32 -9.29 2.65
C VAL A 114 -3.28 -10.40 1.59
N LYS A 115 -3.34 -11.67 2.01
CA LYS A 115 -3.44 -12.80 1.08
C LYS A 115 -4.69 -12.72 0.19
N ALA A 116 -5.85 -12.38 0.78
CA ALA A 116 -7.09 -12.21 0.02
C ALA A 116 -7.00 -11.02 -0.95
N LEU A 117 -6.36 -9.92 -0.54
CA LEU A 117 -6.15 -8.76 -1.40
C LEU A 117 -5.24 -9.08 -2.60
N MET A 118 -4.13 -9.78 -2.36
CA MET A 118 -3.22 -10.24 -3.43
C MET A 118 -3.93 -11.19 -4.39
N SER A 119 -4.64 -12.19 -3.87
CA SER A 119 -5.42 -13.12 -4.70
C SER A 119 -6.51 -12.41 -5.50
N GLY A 120 -7.18 -11.41 -4.92
CA GLY A 120 -8.19 -10.60 -5.60
C GLY A 120 -7.65 -9.75 -6.75
N LEU A 121 -6.33 -9.51 -6.79
CA LEU A 121 -5.64 -8.82 -7.88
C LEU A 121 -5.00 -9.77 -8.91
N GLY A 122 -5.16 -11.09 -8.73
CA GLY A 122 -4.55 -12.10 -9.58
C GLY A 122 -3.06 -12.33 -9.28
N LEU A 123 -2.57 -11.91 -8.10
CA LEU A 123 -1.17 -12.05 -7.71
C LEU A 123 -0.94 -13.35 -6.92
N PRO A 124 0.25 -13.96 -7.02
CA PRO A 124 0.69 -14.98 -6.07
C PRO A 124 0.68 -14.40 -4.66
N TYR A 125 0.14 -15.14 -3.67
CA TYR A 125 0.00 -14.67 -2.28
C TYR A 125 0.81 -15.49 -1.26
N GLU A 126 1.53 -16.51 -1.73
CA GLU A 126 2.51 -17.26 -0.93
C GLU A 126 3.92 -16.76 -1.27
N ASP A 127 4.80 -16.64 -0.26
CA ASP A 127 6.14 -16.04 -0.39
C ASP A 127 6.96 -16.68 -1.52
N ASP A 128 7.16 -17.99 -1.45
CA ASP A 128 7.93 -18.74 -2.47
C ASP A 128 7.37 -18.55 -3.89
N ALA A 129 6.05 -18.52 -4.02
CA ALA A 129 5.38 -18.33 -5.30
C ALA A 129 5.55 -16.90 -5.83
N LEU A 130 5.45 -15.90 -4.94
CA LEU A 130 5.63 -14.50 -5.29
C LEU A 130 7.08 -14.22 -5.71
N ARG A 131 8.07 -14.69 -4.93
CA ARG A 131 9.49 -14.51 -5.25
C ARG A 131 9.85 -15.20 -6.57
N ALA A 132 9.39 -16.44 -6.78
CA ALA A 132 9.62 -17.15 -8.03
C ALA A 132 8.98 -16.46 -9.24
N TRP A 133 7.81 -15.82 -9.05
CA TRP A 133 7.13 -15.08 -10.11
C TRP A 133 7.82 -13.76 -10.47
N ILE A 134 8.41 -13.07 -9.48
CA ILE A 134 9.20 -11.85 -9.68
C ILE A 134 10.49 -12.13 -10.46
N GLY A 135 11.17 -13.23 -10.12
CA GLY A 135 12.46 -13.63 -10.72
C GLY A 135 13.66 -13.16 -9.91
#